data_AF-A0A7C4S2H1-F1
#
_entry.id   AF-A0A7C4S2H1-F1
#
_cell.length_a   1.000
_cell.length_b   1.000
_cell.length_c   1.000
_cell.angle_alpha   90.00
_cell.angle_beta   90.00
_cell.angle_gamma   90.00
#
_symmetry.space_group_name_H-M   'P 1'
#
loop_
_entity.id
_entity.type
_entity.pdbx_description
1 polymer ?
#
loop_
_entity_poly.entity_id
_entity_poly.type
_entity_poly.pdbx_seq_one_letter_code
_entity_poly.pdbx_strand_id
1 'polypeptide(L)'
;MEKNGFTLVELLIVITIIGVLISLQVPNFNLMRERARQTAVKANMHLCQVVIETFHLEQGHYAEDFYEDGYGSYFPGGIFEVKLGKFPTNPYTGKELTPEDFDEEDYDNKEDCFDTREDGPNDVWGYDPGTIRYGMWYPPGSQYPSNYGLIGFNIAGESIRSYNPEHDEVIIFVLHN
;
A
#
# COMPACT_ATOMS: atom_id res chain seq x y z
N MET A 1 47.82 25.09 35.39
CA MET A 1 46.74 24.22 34.89
C MET A 1 47.03 23.97 33.42
N GLU A 2 47.67 22.84 33.11
CA GLU A 2 48.00 22.50 31.72
C GLU A 2 46.72 22.20 30.96
N LYS A 3 46.47 22.95 29.88
CA LYS A 3 45.39 22.66 28.95
C LYS A 3 45.90 21.57 28.02
N ASN A 4 45.55 20.32 28.31
CA ASN A 4 45.77 19.22 27.37
C ASN A 4 44.91 19.46 26.13
N GLY A 5 45.55 19.83 25.02
CA GLY A 5 44.91 19.99 23.72
C GLY A 5 44.69 18.65 23.03
N PHE A 6 43.58 18.52 22.31
CA PHE A 6 43.29 17.36 21.46
C PHE A 6 44.36 17.20 20.39
N THR A 7 44.83 15.98 20.15
CA THR A 7 45.77 15.70 19.06
C THR A 7 45.04 15.53 17.73
N LEU A 8 45.71 15.86 16.63
CA LEU A 8 45.20 15.60 15.28
C LEU A 8 44.94 14.10 15.04
N VAL A 9 45.77 13.24 15.64
CA VAL A 9 45.65 11.78 15.51
C VAL A 9 44.40 11.27 16.22
N GLU A 10 44.09 11.77 17.42
CA GLU A 10 42.85 11.41 18.12
C GLU A 10 41.62 11.81 17.31
N LEU A 11 41.62 13.01 16.73
CA LEU A 11 40.52 13.44 15.87
C LEU A 11 40.41 12.56 14.62
N LEU A 12 41.53 12.18 14.01
CA LEU A 12 41.57 11.36 12.80
C LEU A 12 41.05 9.94 13.04
N ILE A 13 41.41 9.32 14.17
CA ILE A 13 40.89 8.01 14.56
C ILE A 13 39.38 8.08 14.79
N VAL A 14 38.89 9.12 15.47
CA VAL A 14 37.46 9.29 15.75
C VAL A 14 36.64 9.41 14.46
N ILE A 15 37.03 10.28 13.53
CA ILE A 15 36.30 10.42 12.24
C ILE A 15 36.39 9.14 11.40
N THR A 16 37.51 8.41 11.49
CA THR A 16 37.67 7.12 10.79
C THR A 16 36.70 6.09 11.34
N ILE A 17 36.59 5.95 12.67
CA ILE A 17 35.64 5.03 13.31
C ILE A 17 34.20 5.42 12.96
N ILE A 18 33.85 6.72 13.04
CA ILE A 18 32.50 7.20 12.67
C ILE A 18 32.20 6.88 11.19
N GLY A 19 33.16 7.08 10.29
CA GLY A 19 33.00 6.77 8.86
C GLY A 19 32.73 5.28 8.59
N VAL A 20 33.43 4.38 9.29
CA VAL A 20 33.22 2.93 9.18
C VAL A 20 31.85 2.52 9.73
N LEU A 21 31.38 3.13 10.82
CA LEU A 21 30.06 2.81 11.39
C LEU A 21 28.92 3.26 10.46
N ILE A 22 29.01 4.47 9.89
CA ILE A 22 27.98 5.00 8.99
C ILE A 22 27.90 4.16 7.71
N SER A 23 29.03 3.75 7.13
CA SER A 23 29.05 3.00 5.87
C SER A 23 28.31 1.67 5.95
N LEU A 24 28.36 0.99 7.10
CA LEU A 24 27.62 -0.25 7.34
C LEU A 24 26.12 -0.02 7.61
N GLN A 25 25.77 1.11 8.22
CA GLN A 25 24.40 1.35 8.71
C GLN A 25 23.45 1.92 7.66
N VAL A 26 23.93 2.80 6.77
CA VAL A 26 23.12 3.46 5.74
C VAL A 26 22.32 2.50 4.83
N PRO A 27 22.89 1.41 4.26
CA PRO A 27 22.13 0.52 3.37
C PRO A 27 20.98 -0.18 4.10
N ASN A 28 21.20 -0.60 5.34
CA ASN A 28 20.17 -1.27 6.14
C ASN A 28 19.00 -0.33 6.49
N PHE A 29 19.31 0.96 6.76
CA PHE A 29 18.29 1.96 7.06
C PHE A 29 17.32 2.19 5.88
N ASN A 30 17.82 2.24 4.65
CA ASN A 30 16.99 2.41 3.47
C ASN A 30 16.03 1.23 3.25
N LEU A 31 16.51 -0.01 3.42
CA LEU A 31 15.67 -1.22 3.35
C LEU A 31 14.59 -1.24 4.43
N MET A 32 14.94 -0.87 5.66
CA MET A 32 13.97 -0.80 6.75
C MET A 32 12.88 0.25 6.50
N ARG A 33 13.28 1.43 5.99
CA ARG A 33 12.33 2.48 5.61
C ARG A 33 11.41 2.03 4.49
N GLU A 34 11.92 1.32 3.50
CA GLU A 34 11.09 0.77 2.42
C GLU A 34 10.08 -0.25 2.94
N ARG A 35 10.52 -1.21 3.76
CA ARG A 35 9.61 -2.16 4.41
C ARG A 35 8.53 -1.46 5.24
N ALA A 36 8.89 -0.41 5.99
CA ALA A 36 7.93 0.35 6.77
C ALA A 36 6.87 1.04 5.89
N ARG A 37 7.26 1.55 4.72
CA ARG A 37 6.31 2.13 3.75
C ARG A 37 5.41 1.07 3.14
N GLN A 38 5.93 -0.08 2.73
CA GLN A 38 5.11 -1.17 2.22
C GLN A 38 4.11 -1.65 3.29
N THR A 39 4.53 -1.76 4.55
CA THR A 39 3.62 -2.05 5.67
C THR A 39 2.54 -0.98 5.82
N ALA A 40 2.87 0.30 5.64
CA ALA A 40 1.89 1.38 5.66
C ALA A 40 0.90 1.29 4.48
N VAL A 41 1.34 0.92 3.28
CA VAL A 41 0.43 0.65 2.15
C VAL A 41 -0.51 -0.51 2.48
N LYS A 42 0.00 -1.63 3.01
CA LYS A 42 -0.84 -2.75 3.46
C LYS A 42 -1.88 -2.33 4.50
N ALA A 43 -1.49 -1.45 5.44
CA ALA A 43 -2.41 -0.89 6.41
C ALA A 43 -3.50 0.00 5.77
N ASN A 44 -3.13 0.81 4.77
CA ASN A 44 -4.09 1.59 3.98
C ASN A 44 -5.06 0.67 3.23
N MET A 45 -4.58 -0.43 2.63
CA MET A 45 -5.43 -1.42 1.96
C MET A 45 -6.45 -2.03 2.93
N HIS A 46 -6.04 -2.40 4.15
CA HIS A 46 -6.97 -2.90 5.17
C HIS A 46 -8.01 -1.85 5.59
N LEU A 47 -7.63 -0.57 5.67
CA LEU A 47 -8.57 0.50 5.95
C LEU A 47 -9.62 0.59 4.82
N CYS A 48 -9.19 0.52 3.56
CA CYS A 48 -10.08 0.52 2.41
C CYS A 48 -11.00 -0.70 2.41
N GLN A 49 -10.48 -1.88 2.74
CA GLN A 49 -11.28 -3.09 2.91
C GLN A 49 -12.40 -2.89 3.96
N VAL A 50 -12.10 -2.28 5.10
CA VAL A 50 -13.13 -1.98 6.12
C VAL A 50 -14.20 -1.03 5.57
N VAL A 51 -13.80 -0.01 4.83
CA VAL A 51 -14.72 0.94 4.19
C VAL A 51 -15.61 0.23 3.17
N ILE A 52 -15.02 -0.57 2.28
CA ILE A 52 -15.71 -1.33 1.24
C ILE A 52 -16.75 -2.28 1.87
N GLU A 53 -16.36 -3.06 2.87
CA GLU A 53 -17.29 -3.98 3.54
C GLU A 53 -18.37 -3.25 4.33
N THR A 54 -18.06 -2.09 4.92
CA THR A 54 -19.08 -1.28 5.62
C THR A 54 -20.12 -0.74 4.63
N PHE A 55 -19.67 -0.23 3.48
CA PHE A 55 -20.57 0.18 2.40
C PHE A 55 -21.45 -0.99 1.96
N HIS A 56 -20.86 -2.17 1.74
CA HIS A 56 -21.60 -3.36 1.31
C HIS A 56 -22.67 -3.78 2.31
N LEU A 57 -22.37 -3.72 3.61
CA LEU A 57 -23.33 -4.05 4.68
C LEU A 57 -24.52 -3.09 4.72
N GLU A 58 -24.34 -1.82 4.34
CA GLU A 58 -25.39 -0.81 4.36
C GLU A 58 -26.18 -0.72 3.04
N GLN A 59 -25.49 -0.76 1.91
CA GLN A 59 -26.08 -0.59 0.58
C GLN A 59 -26.46 -1.92 -0.10
N GLY A 60 -25.92 -3.03 0.37
CA GLY A 60 -26.23 -4.38 -0.14
C GLY A 60 -25.50 -4.76 -1.44
N HIS A 61 -24.60 -3.91 -1.94
CA HIS A 61 -23.76 -4.16 -3.13
C HIS A 61 -22.37 -3.54 -2.93
N TYR A 62 -21.41 -3.89 -3.78
CA TYR A 62 -20.12 -3.18 -3.86
C TYR A 62 -20.27 -2.01 -4.86
N ALA A 63 -19.52 -0.93 -4.65
CA ALA A 63 -19.47 0.23 -5.54
C ALA A 63 -18.38 0.04 -6.59
N GLU A 64 -18.42 0.88 -7.63
CA GLU A 64 -17.42 0.83 -8.70
C GLU A 64 -16.16 1.61 -8.33
N ASP A 65 -16.32 2.62 -7.47
CA ASP A 65 -15.29 3.63 -7.26
C ASP A 65 -15.15 4.14 -5.81
N PHE A 66 -14.13 4.97 -5.63
CA PHE A 66 -13.85 5.65 -4.37
C PHE A 66 -14.38 7.10 -4.31
N TYR A 67 -15.37 7.48 -5.11
CA TYR A 67 -15.99 8.81 -5.05
C TYR A 67 -17.09 8.93 -3.96
N GLU A 68 -17.73 10.09 -3.85
CA GLU A 68 -18.72 10.40 -2.80
C GLU A 68 -19.97 9.50 -2.81
N ASP A 69 -20.36 9.05 -3.99
CA ASP A 69 -21.46 8.12 -4.27
C ASP A 69 -21.04 6.65 -4.10
N GLY A 70 -19.74 6.36 -4.17
CA GLY A 70 -19.15 5.07 -3.83
C GLY A 70 -18.59 5.02 -2.41
N TYR A 71 -17.33 4.59 -2.30
CA TYR A 71 -16.69 4.35 -0.99
C TYR A 71 -16.21 5.62 -0.29
N GLY A 72 -16.00 6.70 -1.02
CA GLY A 72 -15.33 7.91 -0.53
C GLY A 72 -16.02 8.53 0.68
N SER A 73 -17.35 8.48 0.76
CA SER A 73 -18.10 9.02 1.92
C SER A 73 -18.02 8.18 3.19
N TYR A 74 -17.60 6.91 3.08
CA TYR A 74 -17.50 5.98 4.20
C TYR A 74 -16.17 6.10 4.95
N PHE A 75 -15.21 6.86 4.42
CA PHE A 75 -14.00 7.23 5.15
C PHE A 75 -14.32 8.20 6.30
N PRO A 76 -13.45 8.29 7.33
CA PRO A 76 -13.69 9.15 8.50
C PRO A 76 -14.02 10.60 8.13
N GLY A 77 -15.16 11.10 8.60
CA GLY A 77 -15.61 12.47 8.39
C GLY A 77 -16.32 12.73 7.05
N GLY A 78 -16.62 11.68 6.28
CA GLY A 78 -17.46 11.74 5.10
C GLY A 78 -18.95 11.80 5.44
N ILE A 79 -19.75 12.16 4.44
CA ILE A 79 -21.22 12.18 4.48
C ILE A 79 -21.71 11.56 3.18
N PHE A 80 -22.51 10.50 3.28
CA PHE A 80 -23.00 9.73 2.13
C PHE A 80 -23.56 10.63 1.02
N GLU A 81 -23.07 10.45 -0.21
CA GLU A 81 -23.42 11.22 -1.43
C GLU A 81 -23.22 12.75 -1.35
N VAL A 82 -22.60 13.27 -0.28
CA VAL A 82 -22.49 14.72 -0.04
C VAL A 82 -21.04 15.17 0.08
N LYS A 83 -20.19 14.34 0.70
CA LYS A 83 -18.83 14.75 1.04
C LYS A 83 -17.91 13.55 1.21
N LEU A 84 -16.77 13.58 0.51
CA LEU A 84 -15.66 12.67 0.77
C LEU A 84 -15.21 12.71 2.24
N GLY A 85 -14.94 11.53 2.78
CA GLY A 85 -14.22 11.36 4.03
C GLY A 85 -12.72 11.56 3.85
N LYS A 86 -11.98 11.41 4.94
CA LYS A 86 -10.53 11.54 4.93
C LYS A 86 -9.87 10.23 4.50
N PHE A 87 -9.23 10.26 3.34
CA PHE A 87 -8.51 9.12 2.78
C PHE A 87 -7.19 8.86 3.54
N PRO A 88 -6.64 7.64 3.43
CA PRO A 88 -5.34 7.36 3.99
C PRO A 88 -4.22 8.15 3.28
N THR A 89 -3.08 8.27 3.95
CA THR A 89 -1.92 8.97 3.40
C THR A 89 -1.00 8.02 2.66
N ASN A 90 -0.58 8.39 1.45
CA ASN A 90 0.44 7.69 0.69
C ASN A 90 1.80 7.78 1.42
N PRO A 91 2.43 6.65 1.81
CA PRO A 91 3.66 6.67 2.60
C PRO A 91 4.93 7.04 1.82
N TYR A 92 4.87 7.10 0.48
CA TYR A 92 5.97 7.54 -0.37
C TYR A 92 5.95 9.04 -0.62
N THR A 93 4.77 9.62 -0.85
CA THR A 93 4.60 11.04 -1.17
C THR A 93 4.27 11.91 0.05
N GLY A 94 3.68 11.31 1.11
CA GLY A 94 3.18 12.02 2.28
C GLY A 94 1.90 12.81 2.03
N LYS A 95 1.26 12.64 0.86
CA LYS A 95 -0.02 13.25 0.52
C LYS A 95 -1.17 12.30 0.86
N GLU A 96 -2.33 12.87 1.16
CA GLU A 96 -3.59 12.12 1.22
C GLU A 96 -3.90 11.54 -0.16
N LEU A 97 -4.33 10.28 -0.21
CA LEU A 97 -4.81 9.67 -1.45
C LEU A 97 -6.10 10.37 -1.90
N THR A 98 -6.32 10.42 -3.21
CA THR A 98 -7.59 10.86 -3.80
C THR A 98 -8.28 9.67 -4.47
N PRO A 99 -9.56 9.77 -4.85
CA PRO A 99 -10.25 8.69 -5.57
C PRO A 99 -9.46 8.20 -6.81
N GLU A 100 -8.75 9.11 -7.49
CA GLU A 100 -7.92 8.80 -8.65
C GLU A 100 -6.72 7.88 -8.33
N ASP A 101 -6.29 7.78 -7.07
CA ASP A 101 -5.20 6.89 -6.64
C ASP A 101 -5.68 5.46 -6.34
N PHE A 102 -6.96 5.13 -6.60
CA PHE A 102 -7.53 3.80 -6.37
C PHE A 102 -7.55 2.89 -7.61
N ASP A 103 -7.03 3.37 -8.75
CA ASP A 103 -6.74 2.61 -9.98
C ASP A 103 -7.78 1.49 -10.24
N GLU A 104 -9.02 1.88 -10.53
CA GLU A 104 -10.17 0.96 -10.67
C GLU A 104 -10.08 0.13 -11.96
N GLU A 105 -10.25 -1.19 -11.86
CA GLU A 105 -10.09 -2.11 -12.98
C GLU A 105 -11.09 -3.28 -12.92
N ASP A 106 -11.55 -3.76 -14.07
CA ASP A 106 -12.43 -4.93 -14.16
C ASP A 106 -11.60 -6.23 -14.33
N TYR A 107 -11.97 -7.27 -13.59
CA TYR A 107 -11.48 -8.63 -13.78
C TYR A 107 -12.30 -9.37 -14.81
N ASP A 108 -11.61 -10.17 -15.63
CA ASP A 108 -12.25 -11.07 -16.59
C ASP A 108 -13.02 -12.20 -15.89
N ASN A 109 -12.46 -12.75 -14.80
CA ASN A 109 -13.03 -13.88 -14.07
C ASN A 109 -13.09 -13.61 -12.57
N LYS A 110 -14.02 -14.28 -11.88
CA LYS A 110 -14.17 -14.16 -10.43
C LYS A 110 -12.92 -14.61 -9.69
N GLU A 111 -12.27 -15.66 -10.21
CA GLU A 111 -11.07 -16.26 -9.63
C GLU A 111 -9.89 -15.29 -9.57
N ASP A 112 -9.86 -14.30 -10.47
CA ASP A 112 -8.78 -13.32 -10.57
C ASP A 112 -8.74 -12.41 -9.33
N CYS A 113 -9.87 -12.19 -8.64
CA CYS A 113 -9.92 -11.45 -7.38
C CYS A 113 -9.06 -12.07 -6.27
N PHE A 114 -8.78 -13.38 -6.36
CA PHE A 114 -8.11 -14.17 -5.32
C PHE A 114 -6.70 -14.61 -5.75
N ASP A 115 -6.29 -14.29 -6.98
CA ASP A 115 -5.02 -14.79 -7.52
C ASP A 115 -3.83 -14.10 -6.84
N THR A 116 -2.97 -14.90 -6.23
CA THR A 116 -1.77 -14.41 -5.54
C THR A 116 -0.47 -14.84 -6.22
N ARG A 117 -0.55 -15.42 -7.41
CA ARG A 117 0.60 -15.96 -8.15
C ARG A 117 1.41 -14.85 -8.80
N GLU A 118 2.72 -15.09 -8.91
CA GLU A 118 3.60 -14.31 -9.77
C GLU A 118 3.15 -14.46 -11.24
N ASP A 119 3.25 -13.38 -12.02
CA ASP A 119 2.73 -13.26 -13.38
C ASP A 119 1.20 -13.47 -13.52
N GLY A 120 0.46 -13.47 -12.42
CA GLY A 120 -1.01 -13.53 -12.38
C GLY A 120 -1.69 -12.18 -12.64
N PRO A 121 -3.03 -12.11 -12.65
CA PRO A 121 -3.80 -10.89 -12.91
C PRO A 121 -3.59 -9.78 -11.85
N ASN A 122 -3.07 -10.14 -10.67
CA ASN A 122 -2.76 -9.22 -9.57
C ASN A 122 -1.27 -8.87 -9.48
N ASP A 123 -0.41 -9.53 -10.26
CA ASP A 123 1.00 -9.18 -10.38
C ASP A 123 1.20 -8.15 -11.49
N VAL A 124 0.78 -6.92 -11.20
CA VAL A 124 0.80 -5.81 -12.15
C VAL A 124 1.86 -4.79 -11.73
N TRP A 125 2.33 -4.02 -12.70
CA TRP A 125 3.37 -3.02 -12.50
C TRP A 125 3.13 -1.79 -13.38
N GLY A 126 3.77 -0.68 -13.01
CA GLY A 126 3.68 0.59 -13.73
C GLY A 126 2.71 1.59 -13.12
N TYR A 127 2.14 1.28 -11.95
CA TYR A 127 1.33 2.21 -11.16
C TYR A 127 2.20 3.09 -10.26
N ASP A 128 1.62 4.18 -9.76
CA ASP A 128 2.36 5.12 -8.94
C ASP A 128 2.67 4.53 -7.54
N PRO A 129 3.85 4.84 -6.97
CA PRO A 129 4.23 4.30 -5.66
C PRO A 129 3.23 4.60 -4.55
N GLY A 130 2.73 3.54 -3.91
CA GLY A 130 1.81 3.60 -2.77
C GLY A 130 0.37 3.94 -3.10
N THR A 131 -0.01 3.94 -4.39
CA THR A 131 -1.41 3.82 -4.80
C THR A 131 -1.93 2.41 -4.50
N ILE A 132 -3.23 2.22 -4.66
CA ILE A 132 -3.91 0.95 -4.44
C ILE A 132 -4.76 0.69 -5.67
N ARG A 133 -4.63 -0.45 -6.31
CA ARG A 133 -5.57 -0.88 -7.35
C ARG A 133 -6.81 -1.50 -6.70
N TYR A 134 -7.98 -1.10 -7.18
CA TYR A 134 -9.26 -1.70 -6.85
C TYR A 134 -9.79 -2.49 -8.06
N GLY A 135 -9.52 -3.79 -8.05
CA GLY A 135 -10.03 -4.70 -9.07
C GLY A 135 -11.42 -5.21 -8.71
N MET A 136 -12.34 -5.30 -9.66
CA MET A 136 -13.73 -5.70 -9.47
C MET A 136 -14.15 -6.83 -10.40
N TRP A 137 -15.02 -7.71 -9.94
CA TRP A 137 -15.65 -8.69 -10.84
C TRP A 137 -17.17 -8.56 -10.82
N TYR A 138 -17.73 -8.50 -12.03
CA TYR A 138 -19.16 -8.38 -12.29
C TYR A 138 -19.72 -9.73 -12.73
N PRO A 139 -20.68 -10.30 -11.99
CA PRO A 139 -21.44 -11.44 -12.48
C PRO A 139 -22.12 -11.09 -13.81
N PRO A 140 -22.20 -12.03 -14.78
CA PRO A 140 -22.85 -11.77 -16.06
C PRO A 140 -24.27 -11.23 -15.89
N GLY A 141 -24.51 -10.02 -16.42
CA GLY A 141 -25.80 -9.34 -16.34
C GLY A 141 -26.09 -8.60 -15.03
N SER A 142 -25.12 -8.53 -14.10
CA SER A 142 -25.19 -7.68 -12.92
C SER A 142 -24.84 -6.23 -13.26
N GLN A 143 -25.48 -5.29 -12.58
CA GLN A 143 -25.08 -3.87 -12.61
C GLN A 143 -23.97 -3.57 -11.59
N TYR A 144 -23.83 -4.40 -10.55
CA TYR A 144 -22.89 -4.16 -9.45
C TYR A 144 -21.87 -5.29 -9.35
N PRO A 145 -20.63 -4.99 -8.92
CA PRO A 145 -19.65 -6.03 -8.64
C PRO A 145 -20.08 -6.87 -7.45
N SER A 146 -19.70 -8.15 -7.46
CA SER A 146 -19.91 -9.06 -6.32
C SER A 146 -18.63 -9.44 -5.61
N ASN A 147 -17.48 -9.19 -6.24
CA ASN A 147 -16.17 -9.54 -5.73
C ASN A 147 -15.18 -8.44 -6.09
N TYR A 148 -14.17 -8.28 -5.25
CA TYR A 148 -13.10 -7.34 -5.49
C TYR A 148 -11.76 -7.88 -5.03
N GLY A 149 -10.68 -7.28 -5.52
CA GLY A 149 -9.32 -7.48 -5.04
C GLY A 149 -8.60 -6.14 -4.92
N LEU A 150 -7.93 -5.92 -3.79
CA LEU A 150 -7.10 -4.75 -3.51
C LEU A 150 -5.63 -5.13 -3.62
N ILE A 151 -4.87 -4.35 -4.38
CA ILE A 151 -3.44 -4.54 -4.59
C ILE A 151 -2.71 -3.22 -4.32
N GLY A 152 -1.72 -3.23 -3.43
CA GLY A 152 -0.90 -2.04 -3.15
C GLY A 152 0.42 -2.05 -3.91
N PHE A 153 0.95 -0.87 -4.21
CA PHE A 153 2.19 -0.73 -4.99
C PHE A 153 3.40 -0.27 -4.18
N ASN A 154 4.57 -0.85 -4.47
CA ASN A 154 5.84 -0.53 -3.84
C ASN A 154 6.50 0.72 -4.46
N ILE A 155 7.72 1.09 -4.02
CA ILE A 155 8.45 2.24 -4.59
C ILE A 155 8.78 2.14 -6.10
N ALA A 156 8.81 0.94 -6.65
CA ALA A 156 9.04 0.68 -8.06
C ALA A 156 7.75 0.62 -8.89
N GLY A 157 6.58 0.79 -8.25
CA GLY A 157 5.29 0.64 -8.91
C GLY A 157 4.90 -0.82 -9.17
N GLU A 158 5.50 -1.77 -8.46
CA GLU A 158 5.20 -3.21 -8.55
C GLU A 158 4.26 -3.64 -7.41
N SER A 159 3.40 -4.63 -7.67
CA SER A 159 2.52 -5.21 -6.65
C SER A 159 3.32 -5.69 -5.43
N ILE A 160 2.87 -5.25 -4.25
CA ILE A 160 3.49 -5.61 -2.97
C ILE A 160 3.34 -7.12 -2.72
N ARG A 161 4.43 -7.74 -2.28
CA ARG A 161 4.51 -9.17 -2.00
C ARG A 161 4.39 -9.50 -0.51
N SER A 162 4.02 -10.73 -0.20
CA SER A 162 4.04 -11.33 1.14
C SER A 162 4.64 -12.72 1.07
N TYR A 163 5.18 -13.18 2.19
CA TYR A 163 5.67 -14.55 2.30
C TYR A 163 4.56 -15.44 2.85
N ASN A 164 4.29 -16.54 2.15
CA ASN A 164 3.37 -17.58 2.58
C ASN A 164 4.16 -18.72 3.25
N PRO A 165 4.10 -18.87 4.59
CA PRO A 165 4.87 -19.88 5.30
C PRO A 165 4.34 -21.31 5.09
N GLU A 166 3.09 -21.48 4.65
CA GLU A 166 2.49 -22.81 4.47
C GLU A 166 3.02 -23.51 3.21
N HIS A 167 3.33 -22.71 2.19
CA HIS A 167 3.80 -23.18 0.89
C HIS A 167 5.26 -22.79 0.58
N ASP A 168 5.95 -22.12 1.50
CA ASP A 168 7.35 -21.66 1.38
C ASP A 168 7.59 -20.83 0.10
N GLU A 169 6.66 -19.91 -0.18
CA GLU A 169 6.64 -19.13 -1.42
C GLU A 169 6.37 -17.64 -1.15
N VAL A 170 6.82 -16.80 -2.09
CA VAL A 170 6.49 -15.38 -2.11
C VAL A 170 5.31 -15.20 -3.05
N ILE A 171 4.25 -14.57 -2.53
CA ILE A 171 2.98 -14.37 -3.23
C ILE A 171 2.63 -12.89 -3.30
N ILE A 172 1.73 -12.51 -4.20
CA ILE A 172 1.15 -11.17 -4.21
C ILE A 172 0.29 -10.99 -2.97
N PHE A 173 0.43 -9.85 -2.30
CA PHE A 173 -0.43 -9.48 -1.19
C PHE A 173 -1.71 -8.86 -1.73
N VAL A 174 -2.79 -9.64 -1.69
CA VAL A 174 -4.12 -9.24 -2.15
C VAL A 174 -5.09 -9.29 -0.97
N LEU A 175 -5.94 -8.27 -0.84
CA LEU A 175 -7.11 -8.31 0.04
C LEU A 175 -8.37 -8.38 -0.80
N HIS A 176 -9.30 -9.23 -0.44
CA HIS A 176 -10.53 -9.48 -1.18
C HIS A 176 -11.66 -9.84 -0.20
N ASN A 177 -12.88 -9.98 -0.70
CA ASN A 177 -14.02 -10.49 0.06
C ASN A 177 -14.17 -12.02 0.05
#